data_AF-A0A511XKX0-F1
#
_entry.id   AF-A0A511XKX0-F1
#
_cell.length_a   1.000
_cell.length_b   1.000
_cell.length_c   1.000
_cell.angle_alpha   90.00
_cell.angle_beta   90.00
_cell.angle_gamma   90.00
#
_symmetry.space_group_name_H-M   'P 1'
#
loop_
_entity.id
_entity.type
_entity.pdbx_description
1 polymer ?
#
loop_
_entity_poly.entity_id
_entity_poly.type
_entity_poly.pdbx_seq_one_letter_code
_entity_poly.pdbx_strand_id
1 'polypeptide(L)'
;MTHTVSKIPGVVEHPRLDRVDAFRILRDAIGKYGTQRKFALAHGLREQDVSDVLCSRRPVPDSMLRAVGLRRVEYFVAAETGSVQGGAAR
;
A
#
# COMPACT_ATOMS: atom_id res chain seq x y z
N MET A 1 17.03 -24.53 -19.45
CA MET A 1 17.98 -24.26 -18.35
C MET A 1 17.16 -23.88 -17.12
N THR A 2 17.09 -24.78 -16.14
CA THR A 2 16.21 -24.74 -14.97
C THR A 2 16.82 -23.87 -13.86
N HIS A 3 16.12 -22.81 -13.45
CA HIS A 3 16.43 -22.12 -12.20
C HIS A 3 15.45 -22.60 -11.12
N THR A 4 15.95 -23.45 -10.24
CA THR A 4 15.25 -23.92 -9.05
C THR A 4 15.30 -22.82 -7.99
N VAL A 5 14.18 -22.15 -7.75
CA VAL A 5 14.03 -21.23 -6.62
C VAL A 5 13.60 -22.06 -5.41
N SER A 6 14.48 -22.20 -4.43
CA SER A 6 14.18 -22.79 -3.12
C SER A 6 13.06 -22.01 -2.43
N LYS A 7 11.87 -22.61 -2.39
CA LYS A 7 10.71 -22.11 -1.65
C LYS A 7 10.91 -22.40 -0.16
N ILE A 8 11.20 -21.37 0.64
CA ILE A 8 11.13 -21.44 2.09
C ILE A 8 9.65 -21.72 2.46
N PRO A 9 9.32 -22.84 3.11
CA PRO A 9 7.93 -23.15 3.45
C PRO A 9 7.43 -22.17 4.52
N GLY A 10 6.49 -21.30 4.15
CA GLY A 10 5.80 -20.39 5.08
C GLY A 10 5.85 -18.89 4.73
N VAL A 11 6.65 -18.47 3.74
CA VAL A 11 6.57 -17.10 3.21
C VAL A 11 5.51 -17.07 2.13
N VAL A 12 4.30 -16.67 2.51
CA VAL A 12 3.25 -16.27 1.56
C VAL A 12 3.79 -15.06 0.79
N GLU A 13 4.25 -15.26 -0.44
CA GLU A 13 4.60 -14.16 -1.36
C GLU A 13 3.35 -13.29 -1.52
N HIS A 14 3.32 -12.15 -0.82
CA HIS A 14 2.28 -11.16 -1.01
C HIS A 14 2.67 -10.41 -2.28
N PRO A 15 1.89 -10.50 -3.38
CA PRO A 15 2.17 -9.71 -4.56
C PRO A 15 2.25 -8.24 -4.13
N ARG A 16 3.36 -7.58 -4.48
CA ARG A 16 3.50 -6.14 -4.25
C ARG A 16 2.50 -5.46 -5.17
N LEU A 17 1.43 -4.93 -4.57
CA LEU A 17 0.40 -4.20 -5.29
C LEU A 17 0.85 -2.76 -5.47
N ASP A 18 0.69 -2.24 -6.67
CA ASP A 18 0.88 -0.81 -6.89
C ASP A 18 -0.34 -0.01 -6.39
N ARG A 19 -0.25 1.31 -6.49
CA ARG A 19 -1.36 2.20 -6.09
C ARG A 19 -2.62 1.93 -6.92
N VAL A 20 -2.48 1.65 -8.22
CA VAL A 20 -3.61 1.44 -9.13
C VAL A 20 -4.37 0.17 -8.76
N ASP A 21 -3.65 -0.90 -8.44
CA ASP A 21 -4.23 -2.16 -7.99
C ASP A 21 -4.97 -2.00 -6.67
N ALA A 22 -4.41 -1.27 -5.70
CA ALA A 22 -5.09 -0.95 -4.45
C ALA A 22 -6.41 -0.18 -4.70
N PHE A 23 -6.41 0.75 -5.67
CA PHE A 23 -7.61 1.46 -6.08
C PHE A 23 -8.66 0.57 -6.75
N ARG A 24 -8.22 -0.39 -7.59
CA ARG A 24 -9.12 -1.36 -8.24
C ARG A 24 -9.77 -2.28 -7.21
N ILE A 25 -8.99 -2.81 -6.27
CA ILE A 25 -9.49 -3.65 -5.17
C ILE A 25 -10.48 -2.87 -4.32
N LEU A 26 -10.17 -1.61 -3.99
CA LEU A 26 -11.08 -0.75 -3.24
C LEU A 26 -12.41 -0.52 -3.98
N ARG A 27 -12.36 -0.24 -5.29
CA ARG A 27 -13.58 -0.07 -6.09
C ARG A 27 -14.41 -1.35 -6.17
N ASP A 28 -13.78 -2.49 -6.37
CA ASP A 28 -14.46 -3.79 -6.39
C ASP A 28 -15.12 -4.08 -5.04
N ALA A 29 -14.41 -3.84 -3.93
CA ALA A 29 -14.94 -3.97 -2.59
C ALA A 29 -16.18 -3.07 -2.39
N ILE A 30 -16.10 -1.78 -2.75
CA ILE A 30 -17.25 -0.86 -2.64
C ILE A 30 -18.43 -1.34 -3.51
N GLY A 31 -18.16 -1.87 -4.71
CA GLY A 31 -19.17 -2.46 -5.59
C GLY A 31 -19.96 -3.58 -4.91
N LYS A 32 -19.32 -4.42 -4.10
CA LYS A 32 -19.97 -5.49 -3.33
C LYS A 32 -20.94 -4.98 -2.27
N TYR A 33 -20.72 -3.78 -1.73
CA TYR A 33 -21.65 -3.11 -0.81
C TYR A 33 -22.75 -2.32 -1.54
N GLY A 34 -22.58 -2.09 -2.85
CA GLY A 34 -23.48 -1.33 -3.71
C GLY A 34 -23.30 0.18 -3.65
N THR A 35 -23.04 0.77 -2.46
CA THR A 35 -22.80 2.21 -2.32
C THR A 35 -21.61 2.53 -1.43
N GLN A 36 -20.95 3.67 -1.70
CA GLN A 36 -19.85 4.19 -0.88
C GLN A 36 -20.29 4.39 0.58
N ARG A 37 -21.51 4.90 0.79
CA ARG A 37 -22.10 5.07 2.12
C ARG A 37 -22.23 3.75 2.89
N LYS A 38 -22.71 2.69 2.23
CA LYS A 38 -22.84 1.36 2.86
C LYS A 38 -21.49 0.77 3.22
N PHE A 39 -20.51 0.88 2.33
CA PHE A 39 -19.13 0.49 2.61
C PHE A 39 -18.55 1.28 3.80
N ALA A 40 -18.70 2.60 3.79
CA ALA A 40 -18.19 3.46 4.86
C ALA A 40 -18.79 3.09 6.22
N LEU A 41 -20.11 2.92 6.29
CA LEU A 41 -20.81 2.52 7.51
C LEU A 41 -20.36 1.15 8.01
N ALA A 42 -20.21 0.18 7.12
CA ALA A 42 -19.80 -1.19 7.47
C ALA A 42 -18.38 -1.26 8.08
N HIS A 43 -17.51 -0.31 7.74
CA HIS A 43 -16.13 -0.27 8.21
C HIS A 43 -15.84 0.89 9.18
N GLY A 44 -16.85 1.60 9.66
CA GLY A 44 -16.69 2.74 10.59
C GLY A 44 -15.94 3.93 9.98
N LEU A 45 -16.00 4.10 8.66
CA LEU A 45 -15.38 5.21 7.92
C LEU A 45 -16.40 6.31 7.65
N ARG A 46 -15.91 7.52 7.35
CA ARG A 46 -16.76 8.60 6.83
C ARG A 46 -16.90 8.46 5.33
N GLU A 47 -18.12 8.65 4.82
CA GLU A 47 -18.41 8.62 3.39
C GLU A 47 -17.57 9.65 2.60
N GLN A 48 -17.35 10.83 3.18
CA GLN A 48 -16.53 11.88 2.58
C GLN A 48 -15.07 11.43 2.39
N ASP A 49 -14.51 10.68 3.34
CA ASP A 49 -13.14 10.16 3.21
C ASP A 49 -13.04 9.13 2.09
N VAL A 50 -14.06 8.28 1.91
CA VAL A 50 -14.15 7.34 0.77
C VAL A 50 -14.20 8.09 -0.55
N SER A 51 -15.02 9.14 -0.64
CA SER A 51 -15.13 9.97 -1.83
C SER A 51 -13.83 10.72 -2.16
N ASP A 52 -13.17 11.31 -1.15
CA ASP A 52 -11.90 12.01 -1.32
C ASP A 52 -10.81 11.07 -1.85
N VAL A 53 -10.74 9.84 -1.34
CA VAL A 53 -9.82 8.81 -1.83
C VAL A 53 -10.16 8.42 -3.26
N LEU A 54 -11.41 8.08 -3.58
CA LEU A 54 -11.82 7.66 -4.93
C LEU A 54 -11.60 8.74 -5.99
N CYS A 55 -11.70 10.02 -5.61
CA CYS A 55 -11.39 11.16 -6.46
C CYS A 55 -9.89 11.50 -6.51
N SER A 56 -9.03 10.66 -5.91
CA SER A 56 -7.58 10.87 -5.82
C SER A 56 -7.15 12.17 -5.12
N ARG A 57 -8.05 12.82 -4.38
CA ARG A 57 -7.77 14.03 -3.58
C ARG A 57 -6.92 13.70 -2.36
N ARG A 58 -6.98 12.46 -1.88
CA ARG A 58 -6.19 11.96 -0.76
C ARG A 58 -5.61 10.57 -1.08
N PRO A 59 -4.44 10.22 -0.52
CA PRO A 59 -3.96 8.84 -0.53
C PRO A 59 -4.91 7.94 0.26
N VAL A 60 -4.94 6.65 -0.07
CA VAL A 60 -5.76 5.65 0.65
C VAL A 60 -5.25 5.56 2.09
N PRO A 61 -6.04 5.86 3.13
CA PRO A 61 -5.60 5.74 4.51
C PRO A 61 -5.52 4.27 4.94
N ASP A 62 -4.71 3.98 5.96
CA ASP A 62 -4.50 2.61 6.45
C ASP A 62 -5.79 1.96 6.97
N SER A 63 -6.72 2.75 7.51
CA SER A 63 -8.04 2.26 7.92
C SER A 63 -8.83 1.69 6.74
N MET A 64 -8.74 2.33 5.58
CA MET A 64 -9.42 1.90 4.36
C MET A 64 -8.67 0.75 3.68
N LEU A 65 -7.34 0.70 3.75
CA LEU A 65 -6.56 -0.47 3.33
C LEU A 65 -6.94 -1.70 4.16
N ARG A 66 -7.04 -1.57 5.49
CA ARG A 66 -7.47 -2.65 6.38
C ARG A 66 -8.88 -3.15 6.07
N ALA A 67 -9.80 -2.25 5.73
CA ALA A 67 -11.16 -2.60 5.33
C ALA A 67 -11.20 -3.54 4.11
N VAL A 68 -10.20 -3.47 3.23
CA VAL A 68 -10.08 -4.33 2.04
C VAL A 68 -9.01 -5.42 2.18
N GLY A 69 -8.52 -5.66 3.39
CA GLY A 69 -7.53 -6.71 3.66
C GLY A 69 -6.10 -6.37 3.18
N LEU A 70 -5.82 -5.09 2.92
CA LEU A 70 -4.51 -4.60 2.48
C LEU A 70 -3.75 -3.95 3.64
N ARG A 71 -2.42 -3.93 3.51
CA ARG A 71 -1.52 -3.23 4.43
C ARG A 71 -0.46 -2.48 3.63
N ARG A 72 -0.16 -1.23 4.03
CA ARG A 72 0.98 -0.48 3.49
C ARG A 72 2.30 -1.07 4.02
N VAL A 73 3.29 -1.17 3.14
CA VAL A 73 4.66 -1.56 3.50
C VAL A 73 5.60 -0.49 2.94
N GLU A 74 6.32 0.19 3.83
CA GLU A 74 7.32 1.19 3.48
C GLU A 74 8.72 0.59 3.64
N TYR A 75 9.58 0.78 2.63
CA TYR A 75 10.97 0.34 2.67
C TYR A 75 11.86 1.57 2.78
N PHE A 76 12.71 1.59 3.80
CA PHE A 76 13.72 2.62 3.96
C PHE A 76 15.04 2.08 3.41
N VAL A 77 15.64 2.78 2.44
CA VAL A 77 17.02 2.52 2.03
C VAL A 77 17.89 3.44 2.86
N ALA A 78 18.85 2.87 3.59
CA ALA A 78 19.87 3.66 4.28
C ALA A 78 20.68 4.42 3.22
N ALA A 79 20.52 5.73 3.17
CA ALA A 79 21.39 6.57 2.37
C ALA A 79 22.76 6.58 3.04
N GLU A 80 23.75 5.93 2.43
CA GLU A 80 25.13 6.01 2.90
C GLU A 80 25.53 7.49 2.93
N THR A 81 25.78 8.00 4.13
CA THR A 81 26.21 9.38 4.35
C THR A 81 27.66 9.45 3.88
N GLY A 82 27.87 9.84 2.63
CA GLY A 82 29.18 10.10 2.05
C GLY A 82 29.92 11.18 2.85
N SER A 83 30.70 10.74 3.82
CA SER A 83 31.61 11.58 4.60
C SER A 83 32.85 11.81 3.76
N VAL A 84 32.86 12.87 2.96
CA VAL A 84 34.10 13.38 2.34
C VAL A 84 34.95 14.04 3.42
N GLN A 85 35.74 13.23 4.13
CA GLN A 85 36.92 13.71 4.85
C GLN A 85 38.05 13.96 3.84
N GLY A 86 38.00 15.11 3.18
CA GLY A 86 39.14 15.65 2.44
C GLY A 86 40.13 16.29 3.40
N GLY A 87 40.98 15.47 4.00
CA GLY A 87 42.14 15.91 4.77
C GLY A 87 43.35 16.20 3.87
N ALA A 88 44.09 17.24 4.26
CA ALA A 88 45.49 17.52 3.95
C ALA A 88 45.87 17.93 2.52
N ALA A 89 46.11 19.24 2.34
CA ALA A 89 47.28 19.72 1.63
C ALA A 89 47.94 20.80 2.50
N ARG A 90 49.13 20.49 3.02
CA ARG A 90 50.07 21.46 3.59
C ARG A 90 50.94 22.00 2.46
#